data_AF-L8JDC8-F1
#
_entry.id   AF-L8JDC8-F1
#
_cell.length_a   1.000
_cell.length_b   1.000
_cell.length_c   1.000
_cell.angle_alpha   90.00
_cell.angle_beta   90.00
_cell.angle_gamma   90.00
#
_symmetry.space_group_name_H-M   'P 1'
#
loop_
_entity.id
_entity.type
_entity.pdbx_description
1 polymer ?
#
loop_
_entity_poly.entity_id
_entity_poly.type
_entity_poly.pdbx_seq_one_letter_code
_entity_poly.pdbx_strand_id
1 'polypeptide(L)'
;MMKRTFSAITLATISHLVMSASEIQAASDIQTGYFIDSPVTGLYYQTSSSLDGFTDKGAFNYKDGDVVTFYLGTNKSALPIATLSGQEVVTPTLASATPSRSVNLTRLLLSLDSTPGNREEIILVSKALSDPQFQKKLRQINLQALDASKDKLGIDLVSVQEAARHLDESQTYIEKNFTSEEVILRPLNTKFRNIIIKRRDWQGNLCFFDVARKSSPDYYGPIGSMTYMVTAEGIYEYPDIGDYFGSTDSSVSGCELNTKHRYTEVLFEPIEVFAEWGGLIGCAIQGCTRNDINGFTIEDYDDEIDWKYRTVAINYDPNTQLLMQKNQGLGPKENVSHLNRSESIWLTTRADANHHVDFDGLWQETTYLSDGNIDNQCLLVTGGKVLSAAPDDDECPTGIKAYANDVTASHGDMWWLEPANSKATLAQLNTAVKWYDTNTKPRYTSWEYLPAGENWEQGVLYRLQQHIVVDNKGIQHPQTHLISELKKYQNRESRK
;
A
#
# COMPACT_ATOMS: atom_id res chain seq x y z
N MET A 1 -73.83 31.55 42.11
CA MET A 1 -73.75 31.39 43.58
C MET A 1 -72.63 30.41 43.89
N MET A 2 -71.46 30.89 44.34
CA MET A 2 -70.95 30.76 45.73
C MET A 2 -70.66 29.28 46.09
N LYS A 3 -69.44 28.84 46.47
CA LYS A 3 -68.35 29.48 47.22
C LYS A 3 -66.98 28.87 46.89
N ARG A 4 -65.94 29.69 47.07
CA ARG A 4 -64.51 29.33 47.25
C ARG A 4 -64.27 28.77 48.67
N THR A 5 -63.26 27.91 48.83
CA THR A 5 -62.37 27.87 50.02
C THR A 5 -61.01 27.25 49.70
N PHE A 6 -60.00 27.73 50.42
CA PHE A 6 -58.54 27.65 50.24
C PHE A 6 -57.86 26.45 50.94
N SER A 7 -56.56 26.27 50.59
CA SER A 7 -55.45 25.61 51.34
C SER A 7 -55.39 24.07 51.36
N ALA A 8 -54.23 23.41 51.28
CA ALA A 8 -52.84 23.83 51.49
C ALA A 8 -51.86 23.03 50.61
N ILE A 9 -50.72 23.67 50.30
CA ILE A 9 -49.56 23.12 49.60
C ILE A 9 -48.65 22.43 50.63
N THR A 10 -48.27 21.18 50.36
CA THR A 10 -47.17 20.50 51.06
C THR A 10 -46.05 20.24 50.04
N LEU A 11 -44.95 20.99 50.17
CA LEU A 11 -43.71 20.76 49.42
C LEU A 11 -43.06 19.47 49.93
N ALA A 12 -42.92 18.47 49.07
CA ALA A 12 -42.00 17.35 49.28
C ALA A 12 -40.67 17.68 48.59
N THR A 13 -39.61 17.78 49.38
CA THR A 13 -38.22 17.95 48.93
C THR A 13 -37.75 16.69 48.20
N ILE A 14 -37.57 16.78 46.88
CA ILE A 14 -36.88 15.76 46.08
C ILE A 14 -35.38 16.01 46.21
N SER A 15 -34.70 15.10 46.90
CA SER A 15 -33.24 15.06 46.97
C SER A 15 -32.71 14.65 45.59
N HIS A 16 -32.07 15.58 44.88
CA HIS A 16 -31.38 15.30 43.63
C HIS A 16 -30.11 14.49 43.93
N LEU A 17 -30.17 13.19 43.68
CA LEU A 17 -29.00 12.34 43.55
C LEU A 17 -28.31 12.71 42.22
N VAL A 18 -27.18 13.40 42.31
CA VAL A 18 -26.28 13.62 41.17
C VAL A 18 -25.67 12.27 40.82
N MET A 19 -26.26 11.54 39.88
CA MET A 19 -25.58 10.45 39.19
C MET A 19 -24.57 11.08 38.25
N SER A 20 -23.30 11.08 38.66
CA SER A 20 -22.18 11.22 37.73
C SER A 20 -22.33 10.13 36.67
N ALA A 21 -22.60 10.53 35.44
CA ALA A 21 -22.43 9.67 34.28
C ALA A 21 -20.93 9.43 34.14
N SER A 22 -20.46 8.31 34.69
CA SER A 22 -19.17 7.76 34.27
C SER A 22 -19.34 7.32 32.82
N GLU A 23 -18.73 8.06 31.91
CA GLU A 23 -18.47 7.60 30.55
C GLU A 23 -17.75 6.25 30.65
N ILE A 24 -18.43 5.18 30.23
CA ILE A 24 -17.79 3.89 30.02
C ILE A 24 -16.94 4.07 28.76
N GLN A 25 -15.69 4.52 28.94
CA GLN A 25 -14.65 4.34 27.95
C GLN A 25 -14.52 2.82 27.79
N ALA A 26 -14.99 2.27 26.67
CA ALA A 26 -14.71 0.88 26.34
C ALA A 26 -13.19 0.72 26.35
N ALA A 27 -12.67 -0.09 27.28
CA ALA A 27 -11.27 -0.50 27.22
C ALA A 27 -11.13 -1.32 25.94
N SER A 28 -10.51 -0.77 24.90
CA SER A 28 -10.17 -1.56 23.71
C SER A 28 -9.18 -2.63 24.15
N ASP A 29 -9.59 -3.89 24.07
CA ASP A 29 -8.72 -5.01 24.43
C ASP A 29 -7.49 -5.04 23.52
N ILE A 30 -6.33 -5.29 24.12
CA ILE A 30 -5.08 -5.48 23.39
C ILE A 30 -5.17 -6.84 22.67
N GLN A 31 -4.96 -6.81 21.36
CA GLN A 31 -4.91 -7.97 20.49
C GLN A 31 -3.45 -8.30 20.14
N THR A 32 -3.22 -9.55 19.76
CA THR A 32 -1.92 -10.02 19.28
C THR A 32 -1.99 -10.24 17.78
N GLY A 33 -1.07 -9.64 17.03
CA GLY A 33 -0.85 -9.91 15.62
C GLY A 33 0.51 -10.57 15.40
N TYR A 34 0.77 -11.08 14.21
CA TYR A 34 1.97 -11.81 13.86
C TYR A 34 2.55 -11.32 12.53
N PHE A 35 3.83 -10.91 12.52
CA PHE A 35 4.57 -10.66 11.28
C PHE A 35 5.20 -11.97 10.77
N ILE A 36 4.74 -12.47 9.62
CA ILE A 36 5.07 -13.77 9.05
C ILE A 36 5.72 -13.64 7.66
N ASP A 37 6.99 -14.04 7.62
CA ASP A 37 7.85 -14.37 6.48
C ASP A 37 8.72 -15.58 6.93
N SER A 38 8.05 -16.64 7.39
CA SER A 38 8.32 -17.30 8.68
C SER A 38 8.15 -16.34 9.87
N PRO A 39 7.78 -16.80 11.08
CA PRO A 39 7.75 -15.93 12.26
C PRO A 39 8.99 -15.03 12.36
N VAL A 40 8.81 -13.71 12.31
CA VAL A 40 9.93 -12.76 12.32
C VAL A 40 10.15 -12.20 13.72
N THR A 41 11.32 -12.44 14.29
CA THR A 41 11.72 -11.95 15.61
C THR A 41 12.68 -10.78 15.51
N GLY A 42 12.42 -9.73 16.28
CA GLY A 42 13.31 -8.56 16.41
C GLY A 42 12.97 -7.35 15.54
N LEU A 43 11.80 -7.31 14.89
CA LEU A 43 11.30 -6.06 14.29
C LEU A 43 10.79 -5.13 15.40
N TYR A 44 11.28 -3.90 15.45
CA TYR A 44 10.68 -2.89 16.33
C TYR A 44 9.34 -2.45 15.73
N TYR A 45 8.29 -2.33 16.53
CA TYR A 45 6.99 -1.83 16.07
C TYR A 45 6.48 -0.72 16.98
N GLN A 46 5.65 0.16 16.41
CA GLN A 46 4.90 1.17 17.15
C GLN A 46 3.50 1.31 16.56
N THR A 47 2.49 1.47 17.42
CA THR A 47 1.09 1.67 17.03
C THR A 47 0.63 3.11 17.21
N SER A 48 -0.45 3.49 16.54
CA SER A 48 -1.11 4.79 16.72
C SER A 48 -1.58 5.04 18.16
N SER A 49 -1.96 3.99 18.90
CA SER A 49 -2.30 4.03 20.32
C SER A 49 -1.09 4.03 21.26
N SER A 50 0.13 4.20 20.72
CA SER A 50 1.40 4.27 21.45
C SER A 50 1.83 2.97 22.14
N LEU A 51 1.34 1.81 21.69
CA LEU A 51 1.98 0.53 22.01
C LEU A 51 3.25 0.41 21.19
N ASP A 52 4.31 -0.13 21.78
CA ASP A 52 5.56 -0.43 21.07
C ASP A 52 6.27 -1.65 21.68
N GLY A 53 7.22 -2.18 20.93
CA GLY A 53 8.00 -3.33 21.37
C GLY A 53 8.80 -3.94 20.22
N PHE A 54 9.26 -5.17 20.43
CA PHE A 54 9.88 -5.98 19.40
C PHE A 54 8.98 -7.19 19.12
N THR A 55 8.96 -7.65 17.86
CA THR A 55 8.30 -8.90 17.53
C THR A 55 9.03 -10.08 18.20
N ASP A 56 8.28 -11.02 18.76
CA ASP A 56 8.78 -12.27 19.33
C ASP A 56 8.03 -13.44 18.70
N LYS A 57 8.73 -14.26 17.91
CA LYS A 57 8.13 -15.26 17.01
C LYS A 57 7.01 -14.66 16.16
N GLY A 58 7.28 -13.48 15.60
CA GLY A 58 6.32 -12.69 14.83
C GLY A 58 5.34 -11.88 15.69
N ALA A 59 5.09 -12.23 16.95
CA ALA A 59 4.03 -11.65 17.76
C ALA A 59 4.27 -10.17 18.09
N PHE A 60 3.24 -9.33 17.91
CA PHE A 60 3.21 -7.92 18.30
C PHE A 60 1.83 -7.57 18.87
N ASN A 61 1.75 -6.51 19.68
CA ASN A 61 0.50 -6.06 20.30
C ASN A 61 -0.09 -4.87 19.55
N TYR A 62 -1.41 -4.85 19.38
CA TYR A 62 -2.14 -3.72 18.80
C TYR A 62 -3.55 -3.64 19.40
N LYS A 63 -4.26 -2.54 19.18
CA LYS A 63 -5.69 -2.40 19.45
C LYS A 63 -6.46 -2.34 18.15
N ASP A 64 -7.73 -2.71 18.17
CA ASP A 64 -8.58 -2.56 16.99
C ASP A 64 -8.56 -1.10 16.47
N GLY A 65 -8.48 -0.95 15.16
CA GLY A 65 -8.28 0.34 14.49
C GLY A 65 -6.87 0.95 14.59
N ASP A 66 -5.91 0.31 15.27
CA ASP A 66 -4.53 0.81 15.28
C ASP A 66 -3.90 0.78 13.89
N VAL A 67 -3.09 1.79 13.59
CA VAL A 67 -2.08 1.73 12.54
C VAL A 67 -0.75 1.34 13.16
N VAL A 68 -0.12 0.31 12.62
CA VAL A 68 1.15 -0.23 13.09
C VAL A 68 2.26 0.10 12.09
N THR A 69 3.39 0.60 12.58
CA THR A 69 4.60 0.78 11.79
C THR A 69 5.69 -0.16 12.28
N PHE A 70 6.28 -0.93 11.36
CA PHE A 70 7.41 -1.83 11.62
C PHE A 70 8.71 -1.21 11.13
N TYR A 71 9.77 -1.38 11.92
CA TYR A 71 11.09 -0.80 11.69
C TYR A 71 12.17 -1.87 11.75
N LEU A 72 13.14 -1.74 10.85
CA LEU A 72 14.30 -2.63 10.77
C LEU A 72 15.48 -2.03 11.55
N GLY A 73 15.44 -2.17 12.87
CA GLY A 73 16.46 -1.67 13.79
C GLY A 73 15.95 -1.61 15.24
N THR A 74 16.54 -0.74 16.05
CA THR A 74 16.30 -0.75 17.51
C THR A 74 15.26 0.25 18.01
N ASN A 75 14.80 1.17 17.16
CA ASN A 75 13.79 2.18 17.49
C ASN A 75 13.20 2.82 16.23
N LYS A 76 12.22 3.72 16.40
CA LYS A 76 11.52 4.46 15.34
C LYS A 76 12.38 5.32 14.40
N SER A 77 13.66 5.53 14.73
CA SER A 77 14.59 6.24 13.85
C SER A 77 15.17 5.32 12.76
N ALA A 78 15.06 3.99 12.93
CA ALA A 78 15.50 3.02 11.95
C ALA A 78 14.64 3.05 10.67
N LEU A 79 15.03 2.28 9.65
CA LEU A 79 14.28 2.21 8.40
C LEU A 79 12.86 1.65 8.65
N PRO A 80 11.79 2.41 8.39
CA PRO A 80 10.44 1.86 8.39
C PRO A 80 10.27 0.93 7.18
N ILE A 81 9.80 -0.29 7.42
CA ILE A 81 9.56 -1.30 6.38
C ILE A 81 8.08 -1.44 6.03
N ALA A 82 7.18 -1.01 6.91
CA ALA A 82 5.74 -1.09 6.68
C ALA A 82 4.99 -0.12 7.62
N THR A 83 3.94 0.52 7.12
CA THR A 83 2.91 1.20 7.92
C THR A 83 1.56 0.77 7.38
N LEU A 84 0.74 0.12 8.21
CA LEU A 84 -0.52 -0.49 7.79
C LEU A 84 -1.48 -0.65 8.97
N SER A 85 -2.73 -0.99 8.70
CA SER A 85 -3.69 -1.35 9.73
C SER A 85 -3.22 -2.57 10.53
N GLY A 86 -3.36 -2.50 11.85
CA GLY A 86 -3.10 -3.61 12.77
C GLY A 86 -4.10 -4.73 12.53
N GLN A 87 -3.58 -5.95 12.42
CA GLN A 87 -4.37 -7.15 12.15
C GLN A 87 -3.60 -8.40 12.58
N GLU A 88 -4.30 -9.53 12.63
CA GLU A 88 -3.78 -10.80 13.15
C GLU A 88 -2.54 -11.29 12.38
N VAL A 89 -2.51 -11.16 11.05
CA VAL A 89 -1.38 -11.62 10.25
C VAL A 89 -0.91 -10.54 9.30
N VAL A 90 0.36 -10.16 9.44
CA VAL A 90 1.07 -9.23 8.55
C VAL A 90 2.15 -10.03 7.82
N THR A 91 2.23 -9.88 6.51
CA THR A 91 3.27 -10.50 5.69
C THR A 91 4.01 -9.44 4.89
N PRO A 92 5.21 -9.72 4.32
CA PRO A 92 5.86 -8.82 3.38
C PRO A 92 4.99 -8.45 2.17
N THR A 93 4.07 -9.34 1.78
CA THR A 93 3.09 -9.02 0.74
C THR A 93 2.14 -7.94 1.22
N LEU A 94 1.51 -8.08 2.38
CA LEU A 94 0.60 -7.07 2.94
C LEU A 94 1.27 -5.74 3.28
N ALA A 95 2.54 -5.77 3.70
CA ALA A 95 3.35 -4.61 4.08
C ALA A 95 3.69 -3.60 2.95
N SER A 96 3.28 -3.91 1.71
CA SER A 96 3.64 -3.15 0.52
C SER A 96 2.51 -3.14 -0.52
N ALA A 97 2.39 -2.02 -1.23
CA ALA A 97 1.44 -1.90 -2.34
C ALA A 97 2.04 -2.41 -3.67
N THR A 98 3.37 -2.52 -3.77
CA THR A 98 4.04 -2.96 -5.01
C THR A 98 4.59 -4.39 -4.90
N PRO A 99 4.53 -5.20 -5.98
CA PRO A 99 5.06 -6.56 -5.98
C PRO A 99 6.57 -6.62 -5.68
N SER A 100 7.36 -5.79 -6.37
CA SER A 100 8.82 -5.84 -6.27
C SER A 100 9.29 -5.49 -4.87
N ARG A 101 8.64 -4.54 -4.19
CA ARG A 101 8.95 -4.22 -2.79
C ARG A 101 8.56 -5.34 -1.83
N SER A 102 7.45 -6.04 -2.06
CA SER A 102 7.09 -7.22 -1.26
C SER A 102 8.16 -8.30 -1.33
N VAL A 103 8.57 -8.70 -2.54
CA VAL A 103 9.61 -9.72 -2.72
C VAL A 103 10.97 -9.23 -2.21
N ASN A 104 11.33 -7.97 -2.46
CA ASN A 104 12.60 -7.41 -1.99
C ASN A 104 12.63 -7.22 -0.46
N LEU A 105 11.49 -7.00 0.19
CA LEU A 105 11.42 -7.01 1.65
C LEU A 105 11.76 -8.40 2.19
N THR A 106 11.16 -9.46 1.65
CA THR A 106 11.53 -10.85 2.00
C THR A 106 13.01 -11.14 1.74
N ARG A 107 13.53 -10.73 0.58
CA ARG A 107 14.97 -10.88 0.28
C ARG A 107 15.83 -10.20 1.34
N LEU A 108 15.47 -8.98 1.75
CA LEU A 108 16.21 -8.26 2.78
C LEU A 108 16.13 -8.95 4.14
N LEU A 109 14.95 -9.39 4.57
CA LEU A 109 14.75 -10.08 5.84
C LEU A 109 15.57 -11.38 5.91
N LEU A 110 15.49 -12.22 4.88
CA LEU A 110 16.25 -13.47 4.79
C LEU A 110 17.76 -13.24 4.73
N SER A 111 18.21 -12.16 4.07
CA SER A 111 19.64 -11.83 3.97
C SER A 111 20.22 -11.28 5.29
N LEU A 112 19.36 -10.78 6.17
CA LEU A 112 19.73 -10.25 7.49
C LEU A 112 19.52 -11.25 8.61
N ASP A 113 18.89 -12.38 8.32
CA ASP A 113 18.66 -13.45 9.27
C ASP A 113 19.98 -13.93 9.88
N SER A 114 20.03 -14.00 11.20
CA SER A 114 21.17 -14.54 11.94
C SER A 114 21.20 -16.06 11.95
N THR A 115 20.11 -16.72 11.57
CA THR A 115 19.97 -18.18 11.51
C THR A 115 19.55 -18.69 10.12
N PRO A 116 20.23 -18.31 9.02
CA PRO A 116 19.74 -18.56 7.64
C PRO A 116 19.59 -20.04 7.25
N GLY A 117 20.12 -20.98 8.05
CA GLY A 117 19.91 -22.41 7.88
C GLY A 117 18.63 -22.94 8.53
N ASN A 118 17.99 -22.16 9.39
CA ASN A 118 16.71 -22.46 10.02
C ASN A 118 15.60 -21.63 9.36
N ARG A 119 14.64 -22.29 8.72
CA ARG A 119 13.50 -21.60 8.07
C ARG A 119 12.27 -21.50 8.94
N GLU A 120 12.30 -22.02 10.17
CA GLU A 120 11.16 -21.96 11.09
C GLU A 120 10.95 -20.55 11.67
N GLU A 121 11.98 -19.71 11.67
CA GLU A 121 11.97 -18.37 12.26
C GLU A 121 13.05 -17.51 11.61
N ILE A 122 12.74 -16.25 11.30
CA ILE A 122 13.74 -15.24 10.91
C ILE A 122 14.14 -14.45 12.17
N ILE A 123 15.44 -14.43 12.48
CA ILE A 123 15.94 -13.76 13.68
C ILE A 123 16.80 -12.55 13.31
N LEU A 124 16.23 -11.35 13.53
CA LEU A 124 16.80 -10.04 13.18
C LEU A 124 17.58 -9.38 14.33
N VAL A 125 17.94 -10.12 15.40
CA VAL A 125 18.73 -9.56 16.52
C VAL A 125 20.23 -9.46 16.21
N SER A 126 20.59 -9.28 14.94
CA SER A 126 21.99 -9.30 14.51
C SER A 126 22.74 -8.05 14.98
N LYS A 127 24.04 -8.20 15.28
CA LYS A 127 24.92 -7.07 15.60
C LYS A 127 24.91 -6.01 14.48
N ALA A 128 24.69 -6.40 13.23
CA ALA A 128 24.60 -5.48 12.09
C ALA A 128 23.45 -4.48 12.26
N LEU A 129 22.28 -4.91 12.72
CA LEU A 129 21.12 -4.03 12.87
C LEU A 129 21.23 -3.04 14.04
N SER A 130 22.15 -3.28 14.97
CA SER A 130 22.51 -2.31 16.02
C SER A 130 23.67 -1.38 15.64
N ASP A 131 24.34 -1.61 14.50
CA ASP A 131 25.45 -0.76 14.02
C ASP A 131 24.91 0.54 13.38
N PRO A 132 25.24 1.73 13.92
CA PRO A 132 24.82 3.01 13.34
C PRO A 132 25.25 3.21 11.88
N GLN A 133 26.41 2.69 11.46
CA GLN A 133 26.88 2.80 10.08
C GLN A 133 26.06 1.92 9.14
N PHE A 134 25.69 0.72 9.59
CA PHE A 134 24.80 -0.14 8.83
C PHE A 134 23.39 0.46 8.73
N GLN A 135 22.88 1.05 9.82
CA GLN A 135 21.61 1.78 9.81
C GLN A 135 21.60 2.98 8.86
N LYS A 136 22.74 3.67 8.66
CA LYS A 136 22.87 4.70 7.63
C LYS A 136 22.77 4.12 6.22
N LYS A 137 23.40 2.97 5.96
CA LYS A 137 23.29 2.26 4.67
C LYS A 137 21.88 1.77 4.39
N LEU A 138 21.20 1.21 5.39
CA LEU A 138 19.81 0.74 5.27
C LEU A 138 18.86 1.88 4.89
N ARG A 139 19.04 3.08 5.44
CA ARG A 139 18.23 4.26 5.09
C ARG A 139 18.39 4.73 3.64
N GLN A 140 19.38 4.22 2.91
CA GLN A 140 19.63 4.57 1.52
C GLN A 140 19.14 3.51 0.53
N ILE A 141 18.55 2.42 1.01
CA ILE A 141 18.09 1.35 0.12
C ILE A 141 16.81 1.75 -0.57
N ASN A 142 16.67 1.29 -1.82
CA ASN A 142 15.39 1.31 -2.50
C ASN A 142 14.84 -0.11 -2.56
N LEU A 143 13.79 -0.42 -1.79
CA LEU A 143 13.14 -1.73 -1.83
C LEU A 143 12.41 -2.02 -3.15
N GLN A 144 12.08 -1.04 -3.98
CA GLN A 144 11.57 -1.29 -5.34
C GLN A 144 12.67 -1.75 -6.31
N ALA A 145 13.95 -1.52 -5.99
CA ALA A 145 15.10 -1.87 -6.81
C ALA A 145 16.31 -2.29 -5.94
N LEU A 146 16.12 -3.30 -5.09
CA LEU A 146 17.08 -3.67 -4.04
C LEU A 146 18.47 -4.04 -4.58
N ASP A 147 18.56 -4.63 -5.76
CA ASP A 147 19.83 -5.01 -6.39
C ASP A 147 20.75 -3.80 -6.62
N ALA A 148 20.19 -2.61 -6.89
CA ALA A 148 20.97 -1.37 -7.00
C ALA A 148 21.59 -0.92 -5.66
N SER A 149 21.19 -1.53 -4.54
CA SER A 149 21.67 -1.25 -3.19
C SER A 149 22.64 -2.31 -2.66
N LYS A 150 22.86 -3.42 -3.39
CA LYS A 150 23.67 -4.57 -2.95
C LYS A 150 25.08 -4.16 -2.49
N ASP A 151 25.80 -3.44 -3.36
CA ASP A 151 27.18 -3.03 -3.09
C ASP A 151 27.28 -2.08 -1.89
N LYS A 152 26.25 -1.24 -1.67
CA LYS A 152 26.19 -0.32 -0.53
C LYS A 152 26.04 -1.07 0.78
N LEU A 153 25.13 -2.05 0.82
CA LEU A 153 24.85 -2.85 2.00
C LEU A 153 26.05 -3.73 2.38
N GLY A 154 26.75 -4.29 1.39
CA GLY A 154 27.88 -5.20 1.64
C GLY A 154 27.42 -6.54 2.22
N ILE A 155 26.20 -6.97 1.88
CA ILE A 155 25.64 -8.27 2.23
C ILE A 155 25.30 -9.05 0.96
N ASP A 156 25.32 -10.37 1.06
CA ASP A 156 24.81 -11.21 -0.01
C ASP A 156 23.28 -11.23 0.06
N LEU A 157 22.66 -10.78 -1.03
CA LEU A 157 21.21 -10.76 -1.14
C LEU A 157 20.69 -12.12 -1.63
N VAL A 158 19.69 -12.64 -0.92
CA VAL A 158 18.86 -13.75 -1.40
C VAL A 158 18.27 -13.40 -2.78
N SER A 159 18.13 -14.40 -3.66
CA SER A 159 17.60 -14.20 -5.00
C SER A 159 16.08 -13.96 -4.99
N VAL A 160 15.55 -13.43 -6.09
CA VAL A 160 14.10 -13.22 -6.28
C VAL A 160 13.34 -14.56 -6.21
N GLN A 161 13.85 -15.59 -6.88
CA GLN A 161 13.23 -16.92 -6.92
C GLN A 161 13.22 -17.58 -5.54
N GLU A 162 14.30 -17.42 -4.78
CA GLU A 162 14.38 -17.99 -3.43
C GLU A 162 13.43 -17.28 -2.46
N ALA A 163 13.36 -15.95 -2.51
CA ALA A 163 12.40 -15.19 -1.71
C ALA A 163 10.94 -15.52 -2.09
N ALA A 164 10.64 -15.69 -3.38
CA ALA A 164 9.32 -16.13 -3.81
C ALA A 164 8.97 -17.52 -3.26
N ARG A 165 9.90 -18.48 -3.32
CA ARG A 165 9.69 -19.82 -2.74
C ARG A 165 9.48 -19.76 -1.23
N HIS A 166 10.23 -18.91 -0.54
CA HIS A 166 10.08 -18.73 0.91
C HIS A 166 8.73 -18.11 1.28
N LEU A 167 8.21 -17.18 0.49
CA LEU A 167 6.86 -16.64 0.67
C LEU A 167 5.77 -17.70 0.47
N ASP A 168 5.95 -18.60 -0.51
CA ASP A 168 5.06 -19.74 -0.77
C ASP A 168 5.08 -20.75 0.40
N GLU A 169 6.27 -21.06 0.93
CA GLU A 169 6.45 -21.86 2.15
C GLU A 169 5.79 -21.18 3.37
N SER A 170 5.93 -19.86 3.49
CA SER A 170 5.30 -19.06 4.55
C SER A 170 3.77 -19.06 4.44
N GLN A 171 3.23 -19.05 3.22
CA GLN A 171 1.78 -19.15 3.00
C GLN A 171 1.25 -20.48 3.52
N THR A 172 1.96 -21.58 3.28
CA THR A 172 1.59 -22.91 3.84
C THR A 172 1.57 -22.88 5.38
N TYR A 173 2.54 -22.20 6.00
CA TYR A 173 2.54 -22.00 7.46
C TYR A 173 1.33 -21.19 7.90
N ILE A 174 0.97 -20.14 7.18
CA ILE A 174 -0.18 -19.28 7.49
C ILE A 174 -1.47 -20.08 7.46
N GLU A 175 -1.71 -20.85 6.39
CA GLU A 175 -2.91 -21.68 6.22
C GLU A 175 -3.04 -22.73 7.34
N LYS A 176 -1.92 -23.26 7.82
CA LYS A 176 -1.93 -24.25 8.90
C LYS A 176 -2.23 -23.64 10.29
N ASN A 177 -1.82 -22.40 10.53
CA ASN A 177 -1.82 -21.82 11.89
C ASN A 177 -2.81 -20.67 12.10
N PHE A 178 -3.28 -20.02 11.04
CA PHE A 178 -4.16 -18.83 11.09
C PHE A 178 -5.41 -19.01 10.22
N THR A 179 -5.94 -20.24 10.19
CA THR A 179 -7.22 -20.54 9.55
C THR A 179 -8.38 -20.02 10.40
N SER A 180 -9.32 -19.33 9.75
CA SER A 180 -10.56 -18.88 10.36
C SER A 180 -11.72 -19.05 9.39
N GLU A 181 -12.85 -19.54 9.90
CA GLU A 181 -14.14 -19.62 9.20
C GLU A 181 -14.93 -18.29 9.28
N GLU A 182 -14.35 -17.28 9.92
CA GLU A 182 -14.97 -15.96 10.02
C GLU A 182 -15.07 -15.30 8.64
N VAL A 183 -16.29 -14.95 8.25
CA VAL A 183 -16.55 -14.18 7.03
C VAL A 183 -16.25 -12.71 7.30
N ILE A 184 -15.18 -12.21 6.68
CA ILE A 184 -14.71 -10.81 6.80
C ILE A 184 -15.20 -9.92 5.66
N LEU A 185 -15.70 -10.49 4.55
CA LEU A 185 -16.26 -9.73 3.42
C LEU A 185 -17.42 -10.49 2.77
N ARG A 186 -18.51 -9.79 2.44
CA ARG A 186 -19.68 -10.34 1.73
C ARG A 186 -19.89 -9.60 0.41
N PRO A 187 -19.31 -10.06 -0.70
CA PRO A 187 -19.30 -9.29 -1.95
C PRO A 187 -20.51 -9.55 -2.85
N LEU A 188 -21.33 -10.57 -2.55
CA LEU A 188 -22.52 -10.91 -3.36
C LEU A 188 -23.43 -9.69 -3.57
N ASN A 189 -23.87 -9.48 -4.81
CA ASN A 189 -24.75 -8.39 -5.23
C ASN A 189 -24.19 -6.98 -4.93
N THR A 190 -22.86 -6.86 -4.78
CA THR A 190 -22.18 -5.58 -4.60
C THR A 190 -21.34 -5.28 -5.83
N LYS A 191 -21.44 -4.05 -6.35
CA LYS A 191 -20.57 -3.61 -7.45
C LYS A 191 -19.18 -3.31 -6.90
N PHE A 192 -18.18 -3.92 -7.50
CA PHE A 192 -16.77 -3.63 -7.24
C PHE A 192 -16.14 -2.94 -8.44
N ARG A 193 -15.16 -2.10 -8.16
CA ARG A 193 -14.28 -1.49 -9.15
C ARG A 193 -12.87 -1.97 -8.90
N ASN A 194 -12.27 -2.58 -9.92
CA ASN A 194 -10.89 -3.03 -9.93
C ASN A 194 -10.06 -2.04 -10.77
N ILE A 195 -9.09 -1.39 -10.14
CA ILE A 195 -8.12 -0.54 -10.82
C ILE A 195 -6.84 -1.33 -11.06
N ILE A 196 -6.38 -1.38 -12.32
CA ILE A 196 -5.15 -2.06 -12.70
C ILE A 196 -4.08 -1.01 -12.99
N ILE A 197 -2.92 -1.13 -12.36
CA ILE A 197 -1.74 -0.30 -12.62
C ILE A 197 -0.65 -1.18 -13.20
N LYS A 198 -0.31 -0.99 -14.47
CA LYS A 198 0.81 -1.64 -15.12
C LYS A 198 2.10 -0.95 -14.67
N ARG A 199 2.98 -1.68 -13.99
CA ARG A 199 4.28 -1.14 -13.51
C ARG A 199 5.39 -1.42 -14.50
N ARG A 200 5.34 -2.59 -15.11
CA ARG A 200 6.33 -3.07 -16.07
C ARG A 200 5.65 -3.96 -17.12
N ASP A 201 6.05 -3.82 -18.38
CA ASP A 201 5.60 -4.73 -19.45
C ASP A 201 6.34 -6.08 -19.39
N TRP A 202 5.99 -7.01 -20.30
CA TRP A 202 6.57 -8.35 -20.30
C TRP A 202 8.06 -8.38 -20.69
N GLN A 203 8.52 -7.42 -21.50
CA GLN A 203 9.94 -7.20 -21.83
C GLN A 203 10.73 -6.63 -20.65
N GLY A 204 10.03 -5.98 -19.72
CA GLY A 204 10.65 -5.35 -18.57
C GLY A 204 10.80 -3.84 -18.70
N ASN A 205 10.15 -3.17 -19.65
CA ASN A 205 10.13 -1.72 -19.72
C ASN A 205 9.28 -1.14 -18.59
N LEU A 206 9.76 -0.05 -17.99
CA LEU A 206 9.04 0.66 -16.94
C LEU A 206 7.88 1.45 -17.53
N CYS A 207 6.71 1.34 -16.91
CA CYS A 207 5.52 2.02 -17.35
C CYS A 207 5.31 3.32 -16.56
N PHE A 208 5.17 4.42 -17.29
CA PHE A 208 4.98 5.76 -16.72
C PHE A 208 3.71 6.39 -17.26
N PHE A 209 2.97 7.08 -16.39
CA PHE A 209 1.99 8.07 -16.82
C PHE A 209 2.74 9.36 -17.22
N ASP A 210 2.61 9.80 -18.47
CA ASP A 210 3.20 11.03 -18.97
C ASP A 210 2.26 12.20 -18.66
N VAL A 211 2.63 13.02 -17.68
CA VAL A 211 1.83 14.14 -17.19
C VAL A 211 1.54 15.16 -18.29
N ALA A 212 2.41 15.31 -19.30
CA ALA A 212 2.16 16.21 -20.43
C ALA A 212 1.01 15.77 -21.33
N ARG A 213 0.58 14.50 -21.25
CA ARG A 213 -0.54 13.94 -22.01
C ARG A 213 -1.83 13.85 -21.18
N LYS A 214 -1.84 14.27 -19.91
CA LYS A 214 -2.99 14.16 -18.99
C LYS A 214 -4.29 14.75 -19.57
N SER A 215 -4.21 15.81 -20.37
CA SER A 215 -5.37 16.47 -21.00
C SER A 215 -5.82 15.82 -22.31
N SER A 216 -5.07 14.84 -22.84
CA SER A 216 -5.43 14.17 -24.09
C SER A 216 -6.65 13.27 -23.87
N PRO A 217 -7.69 13.39 -24.72
CA PRO A 217 -8.80 12.44 -24.70
C PRO A 217 -8.29 11.00 -24.86
N ASP A 218 -8.86 10.08 -24.10
CA ASP A 218 -8.53 8.65 -24.10
C ASP A 218 -7.09 8.28 -23.69
N TYR A 219 -6.33 9.20 -23.09
CA TYR A 219 -5.05 8.86 -22.47
C TYR A 219 -5.20 8.50 -20.99
N TYR A 220 -4.99 7.23 -20.67
CA TYR A 220 -4.99 6.71 -19.30
C TYR A 220 -3.62 6.24 -18.83
N GLY A 221 -2.61 6.29 -19.71
CA GLY A 221 -1.28 5.77 -19.43
C GLY A 221 -1.34 4.30 -19.01
N PRO A 222 -0.64 3.91 -17.92
CA PRO A 222 -0.61 2.53 -17.44
C PRO A 222 -1.75 2.18 -16.47
N ILE A 223 -2.84 2.94 -16.47
CA ILE A 223 -3.97 2.74 -15.55
C ILE A 223 -5.18 2.23 -16.33
N GLY A 224 -5.72 1.09 -15.91
CA GLY A 224 -6.97 0.50 -16.39
C GLY A 224 -8.01 0.39 -15.27
N SER A 225 -9.25 0.10 -15.63
CA SER A 225 -10.35 -0.11 -14.69
C SER A 225 -11.39 -1.06 -15.27
N MET A 226 -11.88 -1.94 -14.42
CA MET A 226 -13.06 -2.77 -14.67
C MET A 226 -14.05 -2.62 -13.51
N THR A 227 -15.33 -2.55 -13.84
CA THR A 227 -16.40 -2.54 -12.85
C THR A 227 -17.26 -3.78 -13.03
N TYR A 228 -17.46 -4.56 -11.97
CA TYR A 228 -18.19 -5.82 -12.03
C TYR A 228 -19.05 -6.06 -10.79
N MET A 229 -19.96 -7.03 -10.86
CA MET A 229 -20.77 -7.49 -9.74
C MET A 229 -21.01 -8.99 -9.84
N VAL A 230 -20.69 -9.70 -8.76
CA VAL A 230 -20.96 -11.14 -8.65
C VAL A 230 -22.36 -11.34 -8.06
N THR A 231 -23.16 -12.19 -8.70
CA THR A 231 -24.51 -12.61 -8.27
C THR A 231 -24.54 -14.12 -8.11
N ALA A 232 -25.65 -14.69 -7.66
CA ALA A 232 -25.78 -16.14 -7.56
C ALA A 232 -25.83 -16.82 -8.94
N GLU A 233 -26.28 -16.08 -9.96
CA GLU A 233 -26.47 -16.54 -11.33
C GLU A 233 -25.22 -16.36 -12.20
N GLY A 234 -24.35 -15.41 -11.87
CA GLY A 234 -23.18 -15.07 -12.68
C GLY A 234 -22.58 -13.72 -12.37
N ILE A 235 -21.73 -13.23 -13.27
CA ILE A 235 -21.02 -11.96 -13.14
C ILE A 235 -21.56 -10.98 -14.16
N TYR A 236 -21.91 -9.78 -13.69
CA TYR A 236 -22.15 -8.62 -14.55
C TYR A 236 -20.87 -7.82 -14.69
N GLU A 237 -20.46 -7.52 -15.90
CA GLU A 237 -19.39 -6.57 -16.21
C GLU A 237 -20.01 -5.29 -16.80
N TYR A 238 -19.62 -4.14 -16.26
CA TYR A 238 -20.18 -2.84 -16.62
C TYR A 238 -19.21 -2.04 -17.50
N PRO A 239 -19.71 -1.11 -18.33
CA PRO A 239 -18.86 -0.22 -19.10
C PRO A 239 -17.88 0.57 -18.22
N ASP A 240 -16.60 0.55 -18.61
CA ASP A 240 -15.50 1.24 -17.94
C ASP A 240 -14.38 1.52 -18.96
N ILE A 241 -13.19 1.95 -18.54
CA ILE A 241 -12.07 2.26 -19.44
C ILE A 241 -11.35 1.00 -19.97
N GLY A 242 -11.54 -0.16 -19.32
CA GLY A 242 -10.93 -1.44 -19.68
C GLY A 242 -9.58 -1.69 -19.01
N ASP A 243 -9.00 -2.86 -19.25
CA ASP A 243 -7.77 -3.35 -18.63
C ASP A 243 -6.76 -3.94 -19.65
N TYR A 244 -7.03 -3.81 -20.95
CA TYR A 244 -6.16 -4.31 -22.00
C TYR A 244 -5.03 -3.32 -22.31
N PHE A 245 -3.78 -3.71 -22.03
CA PHE A 245 -2.59 -2.88 -22.26
C PHE A 245 -1.83 -3.30 -23.52
N GLY A 246 -1.43 -2.32 -24.33
CA GLY A 246 -0.69 -2.52 -25.57
C GLY A 246 -1.51 -3.03 -26.76
N SER A 247 -0.79 -3.45 -27.79
CA SER A 247 -1.35 -4.11 -28.96
C SER A 247 -0.33 -5.04 -29.63
N THR A 248 -0.82 -6.07 -30.32
CA THR A 248 0.03 -7.05 -31.01
C THR A 248 0.80 -6.47 -32.20
N ASP A 249 0.24 -5.45 -32.84
CA ASP A 249 0.88 -4.70 -33.94
C ASP A 249 1.83 -3.58 -33.47
N SER A 250 2.03 -3.44 -32.15
CA SER A 250 2.83 -2.39 -31.52
C SER A 250 2.35 -0.95 -31.79
N SER A 251 1.13 -0.76 -32.31
CA SER A 251 0.51 0.57 -32.45
C SER A 251 0.19 1.22 -31.11
N VAL A 252 0.01 0.42 -30.05
CA VAL A 252 -0.11 0.87 -28.66
C VAL A 252 1.00 0.22 -27.84
N SER A 253 1.74 1.03 -27.08
CA SER A 253 2.79 0.56 -26.17
C SER A 253 2.23 -0.41 -25.12
N GLY A 254 2.99 -1.45 -24.75
CA GLY A 254 2.62 -2.39 -23.67
C GLY A 254 2.45 -1.75 -22.28
N CYS A 255 2.84 -0.48 -22.14
CA CYS A 255 2.64 0.34 -20.95
C CYS A 255 1.45 1.31 -21.06
N GLU A 256 0.70 1.30 -22.17
CA GLU A 256 -0.45 2.17 -22.38
C GLU A 256 -1.73 1.34 -22.51
N LEU A 257 -2.80 1.81 -21.87
CA LEU A 257 -4.13 1.24 -21.99
C LEU A 257 -4.64 1.42 -23.42
N ASN A 258 -5.14 0.34 -24.01
CA ASN A 258 -5.77 0.33 -25.31
C ASN A 258 -7.30 0.22 -25.15
N THR A 259 -7.94 1.39 -25.21
CA THR A 259 -9.39 1.54 -24.97
C THR A 259 -10.28 0.93 -26.05
N LYS A 260 -9.72 0.46 -27.18
CA LYS A 260 -10.50 -0.21 -28.24
C LYS A 260 -11.11 -1.54 -27.79
N HIS A 261 -10.57 -2.14 -26.74
CA HIS A 261 -11.03 -3.41 -26.18
C HIS A 261 -11.99 -3.24 -24.99
N ARG A 262 -12.35 -2.00 -24.62
CA ARG A 262 -13.25 -1.77 -23.49
C ARG A 262 -14.67 -2.23 -23.79
N TYR A 263 -15.35 -2.73 -22.77
CA TYR A 263 -16.78 -2.96 -22.84
C TYR A 263 -17.55 -1.64 -22.88
N THR A 264 -18.50 -1.54 -23.80
CA THR A 264 -19.35 -0.35 -23.96
C THR A 264 -20.80 -0.59 -23.53
N GLU A 265 -21.14 -1.85 -23.26
CA GLU A 265 -22.45 -2.29 -22.78
C GLU A 265 -22.25 -3.21 -21.57
N VAL A 266 -23.33 -3.47 -20.83
CA VAL A 266 -23.29 -4.43 -19.72
C VAL A 266 -23.25 -5.84 -20.28
N LEU A 267 -22.27 -6.63 -19.86
CA LEU A 267 -22.15 -8.05 -20.19
C LEU A 267 -22.54 -8.90 -18.98
N PHE A 268 -23.01 -10.11 -19.25
CA PHE A 268 -23.32 -11.10 -18.24
C PHE A 268 -22.72 -12.44 -18.64
N GLU A 269 -21.93 -13.02 -17.73
CA GLU A 269 -21.34 -14.34 -17.88
C GLU A 269 -21.87 -15.28 -16.78
N PRO A 270 -22.39 -16.47 -17.11
CA PRO A 270 -22.91 -17.42 -16.13
C PRO A 270 -21.85 -17.86 -15.10
N ILE A 271 -22.27 -18.15 -13.87
CA ILE A 271 -21.34 -18.47 -12.78
C ILE A 271 -20.50 -19.71 -13.04
N GLU A 272 -20.98 -20.65 -13.86
CA GLU A 272 -20.29 -21.88 -14.21
C GLU A 272 -18.96 -21.63 -14.94
N VAL A 273 -18.82 -20.49 -15.63
CA VAL A 273 -17.58 -20.06 -16.30
C VAL A 273 -16.46 -19.78 -15.28
N PHE A 274 -16.82 -19.45 -14.04
CA PHE A 274 -15.90 -19.05 -12.97
C PHE A 274 -15.78 -20.08 -11.85
N ALA A 275 -16.25 -21.32 -12.07
CA ALA A 275 -16.31 -22.35 -11.03
C ALA A 275 -14.95 -22.70 -10.40
N GLU A 276 -13.84 -22.48 -11.12
CA GLU A 276 -12.47 -22.73 -10.64
C GLU A 276 -11.76 -21.47 -10.13
N TRP A 277 -12.42 -20.31 -10.13
CA TRP A 277 -11.79 -19.06 -9.72
C TRP A 277 -11.73 -18.96 -8.20
N GLY A 278 -10.56 -18.60 -7.67
CA GLY A 278 -10.38 -18.23 -6.26
C GLY A 278 -10.65 -16.74 -6.00
N GLY A 279 -10.16 -16.24 -4.86
CA GLY A 279 -10.26 -14.81 -4.54
C GLY A 279 -11.70 -14.34 -4.34
N LEU A 280 -11.93 -13.05 -4.58
CA LEU A 280 -13.22 -12.39 -4.34
C LEU A 280 -14.40 -13.04 -5.08
N ILE A 281 -14.15 -13.53 -6.31
CA ILE A 281 -15.18 -14.19 -7.13
C ILE A 281 -15.52 -15.55 -6.55
N GLY A 282 -14.51 -16.37 -6.23
CA GLY A 282 -14.69 -17.73 -5.71
C GLY A 282 -15.45 -17.79 -4.39
N CYS A 283 -15.15 -16.87 -3.46
CA CYS A 283 -15.82 -16.84 -2.16
C CYS A 283 -17.13 -16.02 -2.14
N ALA A 284 -17.53 -15.41 -3.26
CA ALA A 284 -18.59 -14.40 -3.23
C ALA A 284 -19.92 -14.89 -2.68
N ILE A 285 -20.32 -16.11 -3.07
CA ILE A 285 -21.62 -16.70 -2.72
C ILE A 285 -21.69 -17.07 -1.23
N GLN A 286 -20.60 -17.61 -0.68
CA GLN A 286 -20.56 -18.08 0.71
C GLN A 286 -20.19 -16.96 1.70
N GLY A 287 -19.53 -15.92 1.20
CA GLY A 287 -18.81 -14.95 1.99
C GLY A 287 -17.33 -15.33 2.07
N CYS A 288 -16.47 -14.31 2.08
CA CYS A 288 -15.03 -14.46 2.03
C CYS A 288 -14.45 -14.46 3.44
N THR A 289 -13.72 -15.51 3.75
CA THR A 289 -12.85 -15.61 4.93
C THR A 289 -11.51 -14.93 4.66
N ARG A 290 -10.67 -14.83 5.69
CA ARG A 290 -9.29 -14.36 5.53
C ARG A 290 -8.55 -15.14 4.44
N ASN A 291 -8.68 -16.47 4.43
CA ASN A 291 -7.92 -17.34 3.52
C ASN A 291 -8.35 -17.22 2.06
N ASP A 292 -9.62 -16.88 1.82
CA ASP A 292 -10.11 -16.72 0.45
C ASP A 292 -9.52 -15.49 -0.25
N ILE A 293 -9.25 -14.43 0.51
CA ILE A 293 -8.84 -13.12 0.00
C ILE A 293 -7.51 -12.61 0.60
N ASN A 294 -6.72 -13.51 1.17
CA ASN A 294 -5.33 -13.27 1.55
C ASN A 294 -4.48 -14.50 1.25
N GLY A 295 -3.46 -14.33 0.41
CA GLY A 295 -2.56 -15.43 0.08
C GLY A 295 -1.40 -15.02 -0.81
N PHE A 296 -0.50 -15.97 -1.01
CA PHE A 296 0.62 -15.87 -1.94
C PHE A 296 0.79 -17.21 -2.66
N THR A 297 0.99 -17.16 -3.97
CA THR A 297 1.27 -18.35 -4.77
C THR A 297 2.32 -18.06 -5.84
N ILE A 298 3.03 -19.11 -6.24
CA ILE A 298 3.80 -19.13 -7.48
C ILE A 298 2.97 -19.85 -8.54
N GLU A 299 2.51 -19.11 -9.55
CA GLU A 299 1.85 -19.69 -10.71
C GLU A 299 2.90 -20.19 -11.71
N ASP A 300 2.75 -21.44 -12.12
CA ASP A 300 3.62 -22.13 -13.07
C ASP A 300 2.80 -23.10 -13.94
N TYR A 301 2.12 -22.57 -14.95
CA TYR A 301 1.24 -23.36 -15.83
C TYR A 301 1.11 -22.74 -17.23
N ASP A 302 0.67 -23.54 -18.20
CA ASP A 302 0.31 -23.11 -19.54
C ASP A 302 -1.18 -22.74 -19.56
N ASP A 303 -1.53 -21.51 -19.97
CA ASP A 303 -2.91 -21.04 -20.09
C ASP A 303 -3.43 -21.05 -21.53
N GLU A 304 -2.82 -21.87 -22.41
CA GLU A 304 -3.09 -22.02 -23.84
C GLU A 304 -2.63 -20.84 -24.72
N ILE A 305 -2.50 -19.65 -24.13
CA ILE A 305 -2.01 -18.44 -24.81
C ILE A 305 -0.51 -18.27 -24.57
N ASP A 306 -0.08 -18.36 -23.31
CA ASP A 306 1.32 -18.19 -22.92
C ASP A 306 1.63 -18.79 -21.54
N TRP A 307 2.84 -19.30 -21.38
CA TRP A 307 3.27 -19.90 -20.12
C TRP A 307 3.34 -18.86 -19.00
N LYS A 308 2.59 -19.08 -17.92
CA LYS A 308 2.63 -18.26 -16.70
C LYS A 308 3.74 -18.76 -15.79
N TYR A 309 4.66 -17.87 -15.45
CA TYR A 309 5.66 -18.10 -14.41
C TYR A 309 5.82 -16.83 -13.56
N ARG A 310 4.99 -16.67 -12.54
CA ARG A 310 4.88 -15.41 -11.79
C ARG A 310 4.46 -15.64 -10.35
N THR A 311 4.74 -14.67 -9.50
CA THR A 311 4.11 -14.60 -8.17
C THR A 311 2.77 -13.90 -8.30
N VAL A 312 1.81 -14.36 -7.49
CA VAL A 312 0.52 -13.70 -7.27
C VAL A 312 0.33 -13.55 -5.76
N ALA A 313 0.11 -12.33 -5.31
CA ALA A 313 -0.18 -12.04 -3.91
C ALA A 313 -1.52 -11.32 -3.80
N ILE A 314 -2.43 -11.83 -2.98
CA ILE A 314 -3.73 -11.23 -2.70
C ILE A 314 -3.74 -10.82 -1.22
N ASN A 315 -4.21 -9.61 -0.93
CA ASN A 315 -4.29 -9.08 0.42
C ASN A 315 -5.56 -8.24 0.59
N TYR A 316 -6.34 -8.52 1.63
CA TYR A 316 -7.50 -7.72 2.01
C TYR A 316 -7.30 -7.12 3.39
N ASP A 317 -7.47 -5.81 3.50
CA ASP A 317 -7.49 -5.11 4.78
C ASP A 317 -8.94 -4.73 5.13
N PRO A 318 -9.52 -5.29 6.21
CA PRO A 318 -10.90 -5.02 6.61
C PRO A 318 -11.13 -3.58 7.06
N ASN A 319 -10.11 -2.88 7.57
CA ASN A 319 -10.23 -1.50 8.03
C ASN A 319 -10.32 -0.53 6.86
N THR A 320 -9.53 -0.77 5.81
CA THR A 320 -9.52 0.08 4.61
C THR A 320 -10.51 -0.40 3.54
N GLN A 321 -11.06 -1.61 3.70
CA GLN A 321 -11.91 -2.32 2.73
C GLN A 321 -11.28 -2.41 1.33
N LEU A 322 -9.95 -2.48 1.28
CA LEU A 322 -9.18 -2.57 0.06
C LEU A 322 -8.69 -4.00 -0.14
N LEU A 323 -9.04 -4.58 -1.28
CA LEU A 323 -8.42 -5.81 -1.78
C LEU A 323 -7.33 -5.43 -2.77
N MET A 324 -6.10 -5.85 -2.50
CA MET A 324 -4.98 -5.68 -3.41
C MET A 324 -4.56 -7.02 -3.99
N GLN A 325 -4.30 -7.06 -5.29
CA GLN A 325 -3.57 -8.15 -5.92
C GLN A 325 -2.30 -7.62 -6.59
N LYS A 326 -1.18 -8.33 -6.43
CA LYS A 326 0.11 -7.97 -7.00
C LYS A 326 0.65 -9.15 -7.77
N ASN A 327 1.06 -8.89 -9.01
CA ASN A 327 1.62 -9.91 -9.89
C ASN A 327 3.03 -9.51 -10.31
N GLN A 328 3.98 -10.46 -10.29
CA GLN A 328 5.34 -10.25 -10.75
C GLN A 328 5.89 -11.48 -11.48
N GLY A 329 6.31 -11.28 -12.72
CA GLY A 329 7.03 -12.30 -13.48
C GLY A 329 8.36 -12.66 -12.82
N LEU A 330 8.68 -13.96 -12.80
CA LEU A 330 9.88 -14.51 -12.14
C LEU A 330 11.09 -14.66 -13.09
N GLY A 331 10.99 -14.10 -14.30
CA GLY A 331 12.03 -14.14 -15.31
C GLY A 331 11.94 -15.34 -16.26
N PRO A 332 12.97 -15.54 -17.09
CA PRO A 332 13.00 -16.62 -18.08
C PRO A 332 12.94 -18.01 -17.44
N LYS A 333 12.29 -18.94 -18.14
CA LYS A 333 12.18 -20.35 -17.82
C LYS A 333 12.08 -21.14 -19.13
N GLU A 334 12.36 -22.44 -19.12
CA GLU A 334 12.42 -23.27 -20.34
C GLU A 334 11.20 -23.08 -21.27
N ASN A 335 9.99 -23.06 -20.71
CA ASN A 335 8.74 -22.91 -21.46
C ASN A 335 8.29 -21.44 -21.67
N VAL A 336 9.08 -20.48 -21.19
CA VAL A 336 8.74 -19.05 -21.22
C VAL A 336 9.61 -18.37 -22.27
N SER A 337 9.00 -18.06 -23.42
CA SER A 337 9.72 -17.57 -24.61
C SER A 337 10.23 -16.13 -24.50
N HIS A 338 9.81 -15.40 -23.47
CA HIS A 338 10.10 -13.98 -23.28
C HIS A 338 10.77 -13.67 -21.92
N LEU A 339 11.12 -12.41 -21.68
CA LEU A 339 11.83 -12.02 -20.45
C LEU A 339 11.01 -12.21 -19.16
N ASN A 340 9.67 -12.20 -19.26
CA ASN A 340 8.75 -12.49 -18.16
C ASN A 340 8.98 -11.60 -16.93
N ARG A 341 8.96 -10.29 -17.17
CA ARG A 341 9.23 -9.27 -16.16
C ARG A 341 8.01 -8.39 -15.88
N SER A 342 6.82 -8.81 -16.32
CA SER A 342 5.61 -8.01 -16.11
C SER A 342 5.36 -7.79 -14.62
N GLU A 343 4.99 -6.57 -14.26
CA GLU A 343 4.57 -6.21 -12.92
C GLU A 343 3.25 -5.44 -13.00
N SER A 344 2.29 -5.81 -12.17
CA SER A 344 0.99 -5.12 -12.09
C SER A 344 0.44 -5.13 -10.68
N ILE A 345 -0.32 -4.08 -10.37
CA ILE A 345 -1.06 -3.92 -9.12
C ILE A 345 -2.54 -3.83 -9.48
N TRP A 346 -3.38 -4.53 -8.72
CA TRP A 346 -4.83 -4.54 -8.84
C TRP A 346 -5.36 -4.01 -7.51
N LEU A 347 -6.21 -2.99 -7.56
CA LEU A 347 -6.81 -2.35 -6.39
C LEU A 347 -8.31 -2.45 -6.52
N THR A 348 -8.93 -3.32 -5.74
CA THR A 348 -10.36 -3.60 -5.78
C THR A 348 -11.05 -3.01 -4.56
N THR A 349 -12.07 -2.19 -4.81
CA THR A 349 -12.92 -1.56 -3.78
C THR A 349 -14.37 -1.61 -4.23
N ARG A 350 -15.32 -1.35 -3.33
CA ARG A 350 -16.71 -1.17 -3.74
C ARG A 350 -16.82 0.05 -4.68
N ALA A 351 -17.59 -0.09 -5.74
CA ALA A 351 -17.72 0.96 -6.76
C ALA A 351 -18.47 2.21 -6.26
N ASP A 352 -19.29 2.07 -5.21
CA ASP A 352 -19.99 3.17 -4.54
C ASP A 352 -19.17 3.85 -3.44
N ALA A 353 -18.02 3.29 -3.08
CA ALA A 353 -17.16 3.88 -2.07
C ALA A 353 -16.44 5.10 -2.62
N ASN A 354 -16.59 6.24 -1.94
CA ASN A 354 -15.92 7.49 -2.31
C ASN A 354 -14.51 7.56 -1.70
N HIS A 355 -13.68 6.56 -1.96
CA HIS A 355 -12.36 6.49 -1.33
C HIS A 355 -11.32 7.32 -2.07
N HIS A 356 -10.90 8.41 -1.43
CA HIS A 356 -9.84 9.30 -1.90
C HIS A 356 -9.03 9.75 -0.69
N VAL A 357 -7.74 10.02 -0.91
CA VAL A 357 -6.91 10.68 0.10
C VAL A 357 -7.01 12.18 -0.12
N ASP A 358 -7.44 12.93 0.89
CA ASP A 358 -7.42 14.39 0.83
C ASP A 358 -6.02 14.90 1.15
N PHE A 359 -5.38 15.56 0.18
CA PHE A 359 -4.07 16.15 0.37
C PHE A 359 -4.11 17.54 0.98
N ASP A 360 -5.27 18.20 1.08
CA ASP A 360 -5.31 19.52 1.72
C ASP A 360 -4.89 19.42 3.20
N GLY A 361 -4.04 20.35 3.62
CA GLY A 361 -3.56 20.47 4.99
C GLY A 361 -2.05 20.27 5.13
N LEU A 362 -1.64 19.95 6.36
CA LEU A 362 -0.24 19.83 6.75
C LEU A 362 0.28 18.41 6.50
N TRP A 363 1.49 18.34 5.96
CA TRP A 363 2.22 17.11 5.70
C TRP A 363 3.65 17.25 6.21
N GLN A 364 4.23 16.16 6.66
CA GLN A 364 5.65 16.06 6.94
C GLN A 364 6.33 15.26 5.82
N GLU A 365 7.32 15.85 5.16
CA GLU A 365 8.21 15.18 4.22
C GLU A 365 9.52 14.85 4.92
N THR A 366 9.86 13.57 4.96
CA THR A 366 11.13 13.05 5.50
C THR A 366 11.97 12.53 4.34
N THR A 367 13.10 13.18 4.08
CA THR A 367 14.00 12.85 2.97
C THR A 367 15.24 12.11 3.47
N TYR A 368 15.55 10.98 2.82
CA TYR A 368 16.74 10.19 3.10
C TYR A 368 17.90 10.60 2.18
N LEU A 369 18.88 11.30 2.76
CA LEU A 369 20.00 11.87 2.02
C LEU A 369 21.08 10.82 1.68
N SER A 370 21.88 11.10 0.66
CA SER A 370 22.93 10.19 0.15
C SER A 370 24.07 9.93 1.15
N ASP A 371 24.20 10.74 2.20
CA ASP A 371 25.16 10.56 3.30
C ASP A 371 24.57 9.77 4.48
N GLY A 372 23.29 9.37 4.38
CA GLY A 372 22.55 8.58 5.36
C GLY A 372 21.94 9.43 6.48
N ASN A 373 22.04 10.76 6.38
CA ASN A 373 21.29 11.67 7.23
C ASN A 373 19.84 11.80 6.73
N ILE A 374 18.98 12.27 7.63
CA ILE A 374 17.56 12.51 7.36
C ILE A 374 17.35 14.02 7.39
N ASP A 375 16.61 14.54 6.42
CA ASP A 375 16.10 15.91 6.43
C ASP A 375 14.58 15.88 6.58
N ASN A 376 14.04 16.77 7.41
CA ASN A 376 12.61 16.88 7.67
C ASN A 376 12.13 18.25 7.20
N GLN A 377 11.07 18.25 6.40
CA GLN A 377 10.42 19.46 5.91
C GLN A 377 8.92 19.38 6.18
N CYS A 378 8.32 20.51 6.53
CA CYS A 378 6.88 20.60 6.69
C CYS A 378 6.28 21.24 5.44
N LEU A 379 5.24 20.62 4.93
CA LEU A 379 4.51 21.04 3.75
C LEU A 379 3.08 21.45 4.12
N LEU A 380 2.60 22.52 3.52
CA LEU A 380 1.20 22.89 3.47
C LEU A 380 0.74 22.72 2.03
N VAL A 381 -0.16 21.77 1.81
CA VAL A 381 -0.81 21.57 0.52
C VAL A 381 -2.15 22.27 0.55
N THR A 382 -2.38 23.17 -0.40
CA THR A 382 -3.65 23.92 -0.51
C THR A 382 -3.83 24.50 -1.90
N GLY A 383 -5.03 24.36 -2.46
CA GLY A 383 -5.39 25.01 -3.74
C GLY A 383 -4.44 24.66 -4.89
N GLY A 384 -4.00 23.40 -4.95
CA GLY A 384 -3.05 22.91 -5.95
C GLY A 384 -1.60 23.38 -5.77
N LYS A 385 -1.28 24.02 -4.64
CA LYS A 385 0.08 24.47 -4.30
C LYS A 385 0.68 23.64 -3.18
N VAL A 386 2.01 23.59 -3.16
CA VAL A 386 2.80 23.03 -2.08
C VAL A 386 3.70 24.13 -1.52
N LEU A 387 3.43 24.54 -0.29
CA LEU A 387 4.21 25.54 0.44
C LEU A 387 5.02 24.83 1.52
N SER A 388 6.19 25.35 1.88
CA SER A 388 7.05 24.71 2.87
C SER A 388 7.45 25.61 4.03
N ALA A 389 7.74 24.97 5.16
CA ALA A 389 8.30 25.53 6.38
C ALA A 389 9.35 24.57 6.97
N ALA A 390 10.28 25.12 7.75
CA ALA A 390 11.17 24.31 8.57
C ALA A 390 10.39 23.73 9.78
N PRO A 391 10.69 22.49 10.21
CA PRO A 391 10.15 21.94 11.45
C PRO A 391 10.72 22.67 12.68
N ASP A 392 9.99 22.63 13.79
CA ASP A 392 10.40 23.07 15.12
C ASP A 392 10.48 21.83 16.03
N ASP A 393 11.68 21.44 16.47
CA ASP A 393 11.93 20.21 17.25
C ASP A 393 11.19 18.95 16.72
N ASP A 394 11.32 18.68 15.41
CA ASP A 394 10.67 17.60 14.65
C ASP A 394 9.13 17.71 14.47
N GLU A 395 8.52 18.80 14.94
CA GLU A 395 7.10 19.08 14.76
C GLU A 395 6.83 20.11 13.68
N CYS A 396 5.70 19.97 12.98
CA CYS A 396 5.31 20.93 11.96
C CYS A 396 4.58 22.12 12.56
N PRO A 397 4.98 23.37 12.24
CA PRO A 397 4.27 24.54 12.69
C PRO A 397 2.79 24.47 12.29
N THR A 398 1.88 24.70 13.25
CA THR A 398 0.43 24.69 12.99
C THR A 398 -0.04 25.99 12.35
N GLY A 399 0.70 27.09 12.56
CA GLY A 399 0.39 28.39 11.98
C GLY A 399 0.73 28.44 10.49
N ILE A 400 -0.29 28.52 9.63
CA ILE A 400 -0.15 28.61 8.16
C ILE A 400 0.82 29.71 7.69
N LYS A 401 0.97 30.80 8.45
CA LYS A 401 1.90 31.90 8.13
C LYS A 401 3.38 31.47 8.09
N ALA A 402 3.74 30.35 8.71
CA ALA A 402 5.09 29.79 8.64
C ALA A 402 5.44 29.24 7.24
N TYR A 403 4.42 28.89 6.44
CA TYR A 403 4.57 28.26 5.12
C TYR A 403 4.63 29.33 4.02
N ALA A 404 5.76 30.02 3.95
CA ALA A 404 5.96 31.14 3.02
C ALA A 404 6.68 30.75 1.71
N ASN A 405 7.35 29.59 1.68
CA ASN A 405 8.17 29.18 0.55
C ASN A 405 7.40 28.27 -0.42
N ASP A 406 7.10 28.75 -1.63
CA ASP A 406 6.39 27.99 -2.66
C ASP A 406 7.34 26.98 -3.34
N VAL A 407 7.12 25.69 -3.06
CA VAL A 407 7.88 24.56 -3.58
C VAL A 407 7.06 23.73 -4.57
N THR A 408 5.96 24.27 -5.10
CA THR A 408 5.06 23.57 -6.03
C THR A 408 5.81 23.03 -7.25
N ALA A 409 6.74 23.83 -7.80
CA ALA A 409 7.51 23.44 -8.98
C ALA A 409 8.43 22.21 -8.75
N SER A 410 8.96 22.03 -7.54
CA SER A 410 9.75 20.84 -7.21
C SER A 410 8.89 19.62 -6.84
N HIS A 411 7.58 19.81 -6.77
CA HIS A 411 6.55 18.79 -6.49
C HIS A 411 5.62 18.58 -7.69
N GLY A 412 6.09 18.89 -8.92
CA GLY A 412 5.31 18.70 -10.14
C GLY A 412 4.94 17.23 -10.45
N ASP A 413 5.56 16.28 -9.75
CA ASP A 413 5.19 14.86 -9.72
C ASP A 413 3.94 14.55 -8.89
N MET A 414 3.46 15.48 -8.03
CA MET A 414 2.14 15.39 -7.38
C MET A 414 1.02 15.73 -8.39
N TRP A 415 0.98 14.96 -9.47
CA TRP A 415 0.20 15.20 -10.69
C TRP A 415 -1.33 15.18 -10.52
N TRP A 416 -1.81 14.83 -9.32
CA TRP A 416 -3.22 14.91 -8.92
C TRP A 416 -3.62 16.31 -8.43
N LEU A 417 -2.68 17.13 -7.98
CA LEU A 417 -2.94 18.45 -7.42
C LEU A 417 -3.34 19.45 -8.51
N GLU A 418 -4.50 20.07 -8.34
CA GLU A 418 -5.02 21.13 -9.20
C GLU A 418 -5.72 22.19 -8.35
N PRO A 419 -5.91 23.43 -8.84
CA PRO A 419 -6.51 24.51 -8.05
C PRO A 419 -7.87 24.20 -7.40
N ALA A 420 -8.64 23.28 -7.99
CA ALA A 420 -9.95 22.84 -7.50
C ALA A 420 -10.00 21.36 -7.09
N ASN A 421 -8.85 20.68 -7.01
CA ASN A 421 -8.76 19.28 -6.61
C ASN A 421 -7.56 19.01 -5.69
N SER A 422 -7.86 18.68 -4.44
CA SER A 422 -6.90 18.19 -3.44
C SER A 422 -6.93 16.66 -3.28
N LYS A 423 -7.88 15.99 -3.93
CA LYS A 423 -8.10 14.56 -3.72
C LYS A 423 -7.28 13.73 -4.69
N ALA A 424 -6.63 12.70 -4.16
CA ALA A 424 -5.91 11.71 -4.94
C ALA A 424 -6.59 10.34 -4.86
N THR A 425 -6.63 9.64 -5.99
CA THR A 425 -7.02 8.22 -6.03
C THR A 425 -5.81 7.34 -5.71
N LEU A 426 -6.02 6.11 -5.25
CA LEU A 426 -4.91 5.16 -5.05
C LEU A 426 -4.15 4.88 -6.35
N ALA A 427 -4.83 4.95 -7.50
CA ALA A 427 -4.20 4.83 -8.81
C ALA A 427 -3.11 5.89 -8.97
N GLN A 428 -3.43 7.15 -8.64
CA GLN A 428 -2.50 8.27 -8.75
C GLN A 428 -1.30 8.11 -7.79
N LEU A 429 -1.56 7.60 -6.59
CA LEU A 429 -0.56 7.43 -5.53
C LEU A 429 0.31 6.17 -5.67
N ASN A 430 0.01 5.28 -6.62
CA ASN A 430 0.78 4.06 -6.87
C ASN A 430 1.30 3.93 -8.32
N THR A 431 1.12 4.99 -9.13
CA THR A 431 1.58 5.05 -10.52
C THR A 431 2.90 5.80 -10.63
N ALA A 432 3.87 5.25 -11.37
CA ALA A 432 5.06 6.00 -11.74
C ALA A 432 4.73 7.05 -12.79
N VAL A 433 5.33 8.23 -12.67
CA VAL A 433 5.05 9.37 -13.54
C VAL A 433 6.30 9.89 -14.21
N LYS A 434 6.13 10.28 -15.48
CA LYS A 434 7.05 11.13 -16.21
C LYS A 434 6.47 12.55 -16.20
N TRP A 435 7.17 13.46 -15.55
CA TRP A 435 6.79 14.87 -15.40
C TRP A 435 7.90 15.78 -15.90
N TYR A 436 7.68 17.08 -15.94
CA TYR A 436 8.63 18.03 -16.52
C TYR A 436 8.91 19.15 -15.53
N ASP A 437 10.19 19.45 -15.32
CA ASP A 437 10.59 20.58 -14.50
C ASP A 437 10.35 21.92 -15.24
N THR A 438 10.64 23.03 -14.56
CA THR A 438 10.45 24.39 -15.09
C THR A 438 11.26 24.67 -16.36
N ASN A 439 12.29 23.87 -16.66
CA ASN A 439 13.08 23.95 -17.89
C ASN A 439 12.63 22.94 -18.94
N THR A 440 11.43 22.36 -18.80
CA THR A 440 10.87 21.32 -19.67
C THR A 440 11.70 20.04 -19.75
N LYS A 441 12.59 19.80 -18.76
CA LYS A 441 13.37 18.56 -18.73
C LYS A 441 12.54 17.44 -18.13
N PRO A 442 12.51 16.24 -18.74
CA PRO A 442 11.79 15.12 -18.20
C PRO A 442 12.40 14.66 -16.88
N ARG A 443 11.53 14.38 -15.91
CA ARG A 443 11.80 13.85 -14.59
C ARG A 443 10.92 12.63 -14.36
N TYR A 444 11.40 11.70 -13.53
CA TYR A 444 10.70 10.45 -13.26
C TYR A 444 10.55 10.26 -11.76
N THR A 445 9.34 9.95 -11.33
CA THR A 445 9.03 9.65 -9.94
C THR A 445 8.20 8.37 -9.87
N SER A 446 8.61 7.42 -9.05
CA SER A 446 7.74 6.31 -8.64
C SER A 446 7.07 6.66 -7.31
N TRP A 447 5.75 6.50 -7.27
CA TRP A 447 4.95 6.65 -6.06
C TRP A 447 4.52 5.28 -5.53
N GLU A 448 4.44 5.16 -4.20
CA GLU A 448 3.83 4.02 -3.53
C GLU A 448 3.07 4.50 -2.30
N TYR A 449 1.81 4.10 -2.19
CA TYR A 449 0.94 4.40 -1.07
C TYR A 449 0.16 3.17 -0.65
N LEU A 450 0.43 2.71 0.57
CA LEU A 450 -0.41 1.74 1.26
C LEU A 450 -1.35 2.51 2.20
N PRO A 451 -2.67 2.54 1.92
CA PRO A 451 -3.60 3.23 2.81
C PRO A 451 -3.66 2.55 4.17
N ALA A 452 -3.88 3.35 5.21
CA ALA A 452 -4.09 2.88 6.57
C ALA A 452 -5.12 3.79 7.28
N GLY A 453 -5.86 3.19 8.22
CA GLY A 453 -6.99 3.83 8.90
C GLY A 453 -8.22 3.98 8.00
N GLU A 454 -9.39 4.20 8.62
CA GLU A 454 -10.70 4.20 7.95
C GLU A 454 -10.78 5.16 6.75
N ASN A 455 -10.18 6.35 6.85
CA ASN A 455 -10.20 7.37 5.80
C ASN A 455 -8.97 7.32 4.86
N TRP A 456 -8.14 6.28 4.98
CA TRP A 456 -6.91 6.13 4.20
C TRP A 456 -5.89 7.26 4.37
N GLU A 457 -5.94 8.05 5.44
CA GLU A 457 -5.05 9.21 5.64
C GLU A 457 -3.86 8.94 6.56
N GLN A 458 -3.82 7.76 7.19
CA GLN A 458 -2.76 7.39 8.14
C GLN A 458 -1.64 6.56 7.48
N GLY A 459 -1.71 6.36 6.15
CA GLY A 459 -0.68 5.69 5.38
C GLY A 459 0.56 6.56 5.16
N VAL A 460 1.59 5.95 4.57
CA VAL A 460 2.84 6.64 4.20
C VAL A 460 2.97 6.64 2.69
N LEU A 461 3.18 7.82 2.11
CA LEU A 461 3.45 7.99 0.70
C LEU A 461 4.94 8.01 0.45
N TYR A 462 5.45 7.00 -0.23
CA TYR A 462 6.84 6.93 -0.66
C TYR A 462 6.99 7.60 -2.02
N ARG A 463 7.94 8.53 -2.11
CA ARG A 463 8.30 9.28 -3.31
C ARG A 463 9.73 8.93 -3.72
N LEU A 464 9.91 8.25 -4.85
CA LEU A 464 11.20 7.81 -5.34
C LEU A 464 11.56 8.57 -6.62
N GLN A 465 12.45 9.56 -6.52
CA GLN A 465 12.89 10.34 -7.66
C GLN A 465 14.07 9.67 -8.37
N GLN A 466 13.96 9.55 -9.69
CA GLN A 466 14.72 8.59 -10.48
C GLN A 466 15.30 9.17 -11.76
N HIS A 467 16.46 8.64 -12.15
CA HIS A 467 16.95 8.65 -13.51
C HIS A 467 16.64 7.31 -14.18
N ILE A 468 16.29 7.34 -15.45
CA ILE A 468 16.12 6.11 -16.24
C ILE A 468 17.39 5.86 -17.02
N VAL A 469 18.05 4.75 -16.72
CA VAL A 469 19.25 4.30 -17.40
C VAL A 469 18.88 3.10 -18.26
N VAL A 470 19.39 3.06 -19.48
CA VAL A 470 19.19 1.93 -20.38
C VAL A 470 20.46 1.11 -20.40
N ASP A 471 20.37 -0.18 -20.13
CA ASP A 471 21.52 -1.07 -20.20
C ASP A 471 21.91 -1.41 -21.66
N ASN A 472 23.02 -2.12 -21.80
CA ASN A 472 23.55 -2.61 -23.06
C ASN A 472 22.64 -3.61 -23.79
N LYS A 473 21.56 -4.08 -23.17
CA LYS A 473 20.52 -4.92 -23.77
C LYS A 473 19.24 -4.13 -24.09
N GLY A 474 19.25 -2.81 -23.92
CA GLY A 474 18.09 -1.95 -24.18
C GLY A 474 17.06 -1.93 -23.04
N ILE A 475 17.37 -2.51 -21.88
CA ILE A 475 16.42 -2.62 -20.77
C ILE A 475 16.52 -1.39 -19.87
N GLN A 476 15.36 -0.84 -19.51
CA GLN A 476 15.27 0.31 -18.63
C GLN A 476 15.41 -0.07 -17.15
N HIS A 477 16.29 0.65 -16.46
CA HIS A 477 16.54 0.52 -15.03
C HIS A 477 16.30 1.85 -14.32
N PRO A 478 15.52 1.88 -13.24
CA PRO A 478 15.33 3.09 -12.47
C PRO A 478 16.49 3.24 -11.47
N GLN A 479 17.29 4.30 -11.63
CA GLN A 479 18.30 4.69 -10.65
C GLN A 479 17.72 5.76 -9.73
N THR A 480 17.42 5.37 -8.49
CA THR A 480 16.84 6.30 -7.50
C THR A 480 17.94 7.16 -6.89
N HIS A 481 17.76 8.48 -6.94
CA HIS A 481 18.70 9.46 -6.39
C HIS A 481 18.16 10.18 -5.15
N LEU A 482 16.85 10.16 -4.93
CA LEU A 482 16.21 10.69 -3.72
C LEU A 482 15.00 9.84 -3.33
N ILE A 483 14.85 9.59 -2.04
CA ILE A 483 13.69 8.92 -1.44
C ILE A 483 13.13 9.87 -0.38
N SER A 484 11.84 10.17 -0.48
CA SER A 484 11.09 10.89 0.57
C SER A 484 9.90 10.05 1.03
N GLU A 485 9.57 10.18 2.31
CA GLU A 485 8.29 9.76 2.89
C GLU A 485 7.43 10.98 3.14
N LEU A 486 6.16 10.93 2.77
CA LEU A 486 5.18 11.94 3.13
C LEU A 486 4.12 11.33 4.04
N LYS A 487 3.88 11.99 5.17
CA LYS A 487 2.88 11.59 6.16
C LYS A 487 1.98 12.77 6.44
N LYS A 488 0.66 12.55 6.46
CA LYS A 488 -0.29 13.60 6.82
C LYS A 488 -0.07 13.96 8.28
N TYR A 489 0.20 15.24 8.54
CA TYR A 489 0.56 15.70 9.87
C TYR A 489 -0.71 15.94 10.68
N GLN A 490 -0.91 15.13 11.72
CA GLN A 490 -1.96 15.33 12.71
C GLN A 490 -1.33 15.81 14.01
N ASN A 491 -1.77 16.97 14.50
CA ASN A 491 -1.25 17.54 15.75
C ASN A 491 -1.46 16.56 16.91
N ARG A 492 -0.52 16.50 17.86
CA ARG A 492 -0.64 15.65 19.06
C ARG A 492 -1.88 15.97 19.90
N GLU A 493 -2.40 17.20 19.85
CA GLU A 493 -3.62 17.60 20.56
C GLU A 493 -4.91 16.99 19.98
N SER A 494 -4.92 16.58 18.70
CA SER A 494 -6.10 15.92 18.10
C SER A 494 -6.15 14.40 18.31
N ARG A 495 -5.17 13.83 19.05
CA ARG A 495 -5.11 12.40 19.40
C ARG A 495 -5.50 12.11 20.86
N LYS A 496 -6.07 13.09 21.57
CA LYS A 496 -6.55 12.95 22.96
C LYS A 496 -8.06 12.83 23.02
#